data_AF-A0A3D1IY44-F1
#
_entry.id   AF-A0A3D1IY44-F1
#
_cell.length_a   1.000
_cell.length_b   1.000
_cell.length_c   1.000
_cell.angle_alpha   90.00
_cell.angle_beta   90.00
_cell.angle_gamma   90.00
#
_symmetry.space_group_name_H-M   'P 1'
#
loop_
_entity.id
_entity.type
_entity.pdbx_description
1 polymer ?
#
loop_
_entity_poly.entity_id
_entity_poly.type
_entity_poly.pdbx_seq_one_letter_code
_entity_poly.pdbx_strand_id
1 'polypeptide(L)'
;MNSPAFGAAIGAPVIAPSGAQLRRDLRKAQLRKQTIAIALVAPLAIFLLITFVIPIAILLERAVENPEVATALPHTVATLAGWDRKSTPPDAAYAALAADLAKAQVE
;
A
#
# COMPACT_ATOMS: atom_id res chain seq x y z
N MET A 1 16.73 59.06 -58.26
CA MET A 1 16.70 59.19 -56.79
C MET A 1 15.81 58.07 -56.25
N ASN A 2 16.33 57.29 -55.31
CA ASN A 2 15.89 55.96 -54.88
C ASN A 2 14.39 55.82 -54.54
N SER A 3 13.74 54.82 -55.15
CA SER A 3 12.50 54.23 -54.62
C SER A 3 12.85 53.33 -53.42
N PRO A 4 12.05 53.32 -52.33
CA PRO A 4 12.37 52.52 -51.17
C PRO A 4 11.97 51.06 -51.38
N ALA A 5 12.94 50.16 -51.25
CA ALA A 5 12.72 48.72 -51.18
C ALA A 5 12.11 48.35 -49.80
N PHE A 6 10.80 48.55 -49.64
CA PHE A 6 10.03 47.92 -48.55
C PHE A 6 9.25 46.75 -49.12
N GLY A 7 9.86 45.59 -49.20
CA GLY A 7 9.20 44.44 -49.81
C GLY A 7 9.94 43.12 -49.65
N ALA A 8 10.48 42.82 -48.47
CA ALA A 8 11.05 41.49 -48.22
C ALA A 8 11.17 41.17 -46.72
N ALA A 9 10.05 40.97 -46.02
CA ALA A 9 10.09 40.27 -44.72
C ALA A 9 8.78 39.60 -44.28
N ILE A 10 7.75 39.48 -45.14
CA ILE A 10 6.43 38.93 -44.73
C ILE A 10 6.28 37.42 -44.98
N GLY A 11 7.40 36.71 -45.18
CA GLY A 11 7.40 35.31 -45.64
C GLY A 11 8.14 34.34 -44.74
N ALA A 12 8.23 34.59 -43.42
CA ALA A 12 8.72 33.55 -42.53
C ALA A 12 7.74 32.35 -42.59
N PRO A 13 8.18 31.14 -42.96
CA PRO A 13 7.29 30.01 -43.08
C PRO A 13 6.74 29.70 -41.69
N VAL A 14 5.44 29.91 -41.51
CA VAL A 14 4.72 29.41 -40.34
C VAL A 14 4.71 27.89 -40.48
N ILE A 15 5.68 27.22 -39.85
CA ILE A 15 5.75 25.77 -39.80
C ILE A 15 4.56 25.32 -38.95
N ALA A 16 3.47 24.93 -39.61
CA ALA A 16 2.32 24.37 -38.94
C ALA A 16 2.77 23.08 -38.22
N PRO A 17 2.49 22.94 -36.91
CA PRO A 17 2.85 21.75 -36.18
C PRO A 17 2.23 20.51 -36.84
N SER A 18 3.02 19.45 -36.98
CA SER A 18 2.55 18.22 -37.60
C SER A 18 1.46 17.58 -36.76
N GLY A 19 0.57 16.79 -37.37
CA GLY A 19 -0.51 16.11 -36.65
C GLY A 19 -0.03 15.23 -35.48
N ALA A 20 1.21 14.72 -35.54
CA ALA A 20 1.85 13.99 -34.45
C ALA A 20 2.26 14.90 -33.28
N GLN A 21 2.74 16.12 -33.56
CA GLN A 21 3.07 17.12 -32.53
C GLN A 21 1.81 17.59 -31.79
N LEU A 22 0.73 17.90 -32.52
CA LEU A 22 -0.56 18.25 -31.91
C LEU A 22 -1.08 17.17 -30.96
N ARG A 23 -1.08 15.91 -31.39
CA ARG A 23 -1.53 14.78 -30.57
C ARG A 23 -0.68 14.65 -29.29
N ARG A 24 0.63 14.89 -29.40
CA ARG A 24 1.57 14.79 -28.27
C ARG A 24 1.36 15.92 -27.26
N ASP A 25 1.12 17.14 -27.74
CA ASP A 25 0.84 18.31 -26.88
C ASP A 25 -0.52 18.20 -26.20
N LEU A 26 -1.54 17.71 -26.91
CA LEU A 26 -2.84 17.38 -26.32
C LEU A 26 -2.72 16.32 -25.22
N ARG A 27 -1.95 15.24 -25.45
CA ARG A 27 -1.74 14.19 -24.46
C ARG A 27 -1.01 14.72 -23.21
N LYS A 28 -0.01 15.57 -23.37
CA LYS A 28 0.66 16.26 -22.24
C LYS A 28 -0.30 17.15 -21.47
N ALA A 29 -1.10 17.97 -22.16
CA ALA A 29 -2.08 18.84 -21.53
C ALA A 29 -3.14 18.04 -20.76
N GLN A 30 -3.57 16.91 -21.31
CA GLN A 30 -4.56 16.04 -20.70
C GLN A 30 -4.01 15.32 -19.46
N LEU A 31 -2.78 14.80 -19.52
CA LEU A 31 -2.10 14.24 -18.35
C LEU A 31 -1.93 15.31 -17.25
N ARG A 32 -1.53 16.53 -17.60
CA ARG A 32 -1.38 17.63 -16.62
C ARG A 32 -2.68 17.96 -15.90
N LYS A 33 -3.81 18.01 -16.62
CA LYS A 33 -5.13 18.21 -16.02
C LYS A 33 -5.50 17.05 -15.09
N GLN A 34 -5.22 15.81 -15.51
CA GLN A 34 -5.54 14.62 -14.71
C GLN A 34 -4.66 14.50 -13.46
N THR A 35 -3.37 14.83 -13.55
CA THR A 35 -2.46 14.86 -12.40
C THR A 35 -2.89 15.91 -11.38
N ILE A 36 -3.33 17.09 -11.81
CA ILE A 36 -3.84 18.12 -10.90
C ILE A 36 -5.12 17.64 -10.19
N ALA A 37 -6.03 17.00 -10.92
CA ALA A 37 -7.25 16.44 -10.34
C ALA A 37 -6.94 15.37 -9.28
N ILE A 38 -6.00 14.45 -9.57
CA ILE A 38 -5.54 13.44 -8.63
C ILE A 38 -4.82 14.09 -7.44
N ALA A 39 -3.97 15.08 -7.68
CA ALA A 39 -3.23 15.78 -6.63
C ALA A 39 -4.14 16.53 -5.66
N LEU A 40 -5.36 16.93 -6.08
CA LEU A 40 -6.35 17.54 -5.19
C LEU A 40 -6.94 16.54 -4.19
N VAL A 41 -7.12 15.28 -4.60
CA VAL A 41 -7.72 14.22 -3.76
C VAL A 41 -6.64 13.37 -3.06
N ALA A 42 -5.42 13.34 -3.60
CA ALA A 42 -4.31 12.54 -3.09
C ALA A 42 -4.00 12.78 -1.60
N PRO A 43 -3.99 14.01 -1.05
CA PRO A 43 -3.74 14.22 0.37
C PRO A 43 -4.77 13.52 1.26
N LEU A 44 -6.05 13.63 0.89
CA LEU A 44 -7.13 12.97 1.61
C LEU A 44 -7.04 11.43 1.48
N ALA A 45 -6.73 10.93 0.28
CA ALA A 45 -6.55 9.50 0.04
C ALA A 45 -5.36 8.93 0.82
N ILE A 46 -4.23 9.64 0.86
CA ILE A 46 -3.04 9.26 1.63
C ILE A 46 -3.36 9.24 3.12
N PHE A 47 -4.04 10.28 3.63
CA PHE A 47 -4.48 10.31 5.03
C PHE A 47 -5.34 9.09 5.36
N LEU A 48 -6.35 8.79 4.54
CA LEU A 48 -7.20 7.62 4.69
C LEU A 48 -6.41 6.31 4.65
N LEU A 49 -5.50 6.16 3.69
CA LEU A 49 -4.64 4.96 3.61
C LEU A 49 -3.81 4.80 4.88
N ILE A 50 -3.20 5.86 5.39
CA ILE A 50 -2.43 5.79 6.64
C ILE A 50 -3.33 5.41 7.82
N THR A 51 -4.46 6.08 7.98
CA THR A 51 -5.38 5.87 9.11
C THR A 51 -6.05 4.49 9.08
N PHE A 52 -6.24 3.87 7.92
CA PHE A 52 -6.84 2.53 7.84
C PHE A 52 -5.80 1.42 7.72
N VAL A 53 -4.83 1.54 6.82
CA VAL A 53 -3.88 0.46 6.54
C VAL A 53 -2.96 0.19 7.73
N ILE A 54 -2.50 1.24 8.45
CA ILE A 54 -1.63 1.04 9.61
C ILE A 54 -2.35 0.29 10.74
N PRO A 55 -3.55 0.72 11.23
CA PRO A 55 -4.25 -0.04 12.25
C PRO A 55 -4.63 -1.45 11.80
N ILE A 56 -5.00 -1.65 10.52
CA ILE A 56 -5.27 -2.99 10.00
C ILE A 56 -4.01 -3.86 10.06
N ALA A 57 -2.85 -3.34 9.67
CA ALA A 57 -1.59 -4.09 9.76
C ALA A 57 -1.28 -4.48 11.22
N ILE A 58 -1.44 -3.54 12.17
CA ILE A 58 -1.26 -3.80 13.61
C ILE A 58 -2.23 -4.88 14.09
N LEU A 59 -3.51 -4.82 13.69
CA LEU A 59 -4.51 -5.83 14.06
C LEU A 59 -4.20 -7.19 13.44
N LEU A 60 -3.67 -7.24 12.21
CA LEU A 60 -3.25 -8.48 11.56
C LEU A 60 -2.04 -9.10 12.26
N GLU A 61 -1.02 -8.32 12.60
CA GLU A 61 0.12 -8.78 13.40
C GLU A 61 -0.34 -9.36 14.74
N ARG A 62 -1.22 -8.62 15.45
CA ARG A 62 -1.83 -9.09 16.71
C ARG A 62 -2.64 -10.38 16.54
N ALA A 63 -3.38 -10.52 15.44
CA ALA A 63 -4.19 -11.71 15.17
C ALA A 63 -3.32 -12.93 14.80
N VAL A 64 -2.21 -12.73 14.10
CA VAL A 64 -1.26 -13.79 13.74
C VAL A 64 -0.44 -14.23 14.96
N GLU A 65 0.04 -13.29 15.77
CA GLU A 65 0.80 -13.59 16.98
C GLU A 65 -0.08 -14.07 18.15
N ASN A 66 -1.41 -13.93 18.01
CA ASN A 66 -2.46 -14.36 18.93
C ASN A 66 -2.01 -14.37 20.41
N PRO A 67 -1.61 -13.19 20.94
CA PRO A 67 -0.97 -13.09 22.25
C PRO A 67 -1.86 -13.64 23.36
N GLU A 68 -3.19 -13.65 23.22
CA GLU A 68 -4.09 -14.27 24.19
C GLU A 68 -3.86 -15.78 24.31
N VAL A 69 -3.64 -16.51 23.21
CA VAL A 69 -3.41 -17.96 23.26
C VAL A 69 -2.03 -18.27 23.80
N ALA A 70 -1.01 -17.51 23.41
CA ALA A 70 0.35 -17.65 23.92
C ALA A 70 0.47 -17.28 25.41
N THR A 71 -0.32 -16.31 25.87
CA THR A 71 -0.31 -15.85 27.28
C THR A 71 -1.18 -16.73 28.18
N ALA A 72 -2.32 -17.21 27.69
CA ALA A 72 -3.22 -18.06 28.47
C ALA A 72 -2.72 -19.49 28.63
N LEU A 73 -2.01 -20.03 27.63
CA LEU A 73 -1.53 -21.42 27.63
C LEU A 73 0.00 -21.52 27.38
N PRO A 74 0.83 -20.87 28.21
CA PRO A 74 2.27 -20.76 27.97
C PRO A 74 2.98 -22.12 27.96
N HIS A 75 2.59 -23.06 28.83
CA HIS A 75 3.22 -24.38 28.89
C HIS A 75 2.82 -25.26 27.68
N THR A 76 1.58 -25.15 27.24
CA THR A 76 1.03 -25.87 26.09
C THR A 76 1.69 -25.40 24.79
N VAL A 77 1.82 -24.08 24.60
CA VAL A 77 2.48 -23.53 23.40
C VAL A 77 3.95 -23.92 23.34
N ALA A 78 4.65 -23.93 24.47
CA ALA A 78 6.05 -24.36 24.54
C ALA A 78 6.24 -25.84 24.18
N THR A 79 5.33 -26.71 24.61
CA THR A 79 5.39 -28.16 24.30
C THR A 79 4.96 -28.47 22.86
N LEU A 80 4.06 -27.67 22.27
CA LEU A 80 3.65 -27.80 20.87
C LEU A 80 4.58 -27.12 19.86
N ALA A 81 5.51 -26.25 20.28
CA ALA A 81 6.36 -25.48 19.38
C ALA A 81 7.18 -26.35 18.40
N GLY A 82 7.57 -27.55 18.83
CA GLY A 82 8.30 -28.53 18.01
C GLY A 82 7.43 -29.61 17.36
N TRP A 83 6.11 -29.56 17.51
CA TRP A 83 5.21 -30.60 17.02
C TRP A 83 4.93 -30.46 15.51
N ASP A 84 5.01 -31.59 14.80
CA ASP A 84 4.98 -31.66 13.34
C ASP A 84 3.59 -31.52 12.70
N ARG A 85 2.53 -31.47 13.53
CA ARG A 85 1.10 -31.37 13.15
C ARG A 85 0.60 -32.51 12.25
N LYS A 86 1.36 -33.60 12.13
CA LYS A 86 1.00 -34.78 11.31
C LYS A 86 0.65 -35.99 12.18
N SER A 87 1.30 -36.08 13.33
CA SER A 87 1.07 -37.11 14.35
C SER A 87 0.21 -36.57 15.49
N THR A 88 -0.30 -37.42 16.37
CA THR A 88 -0.98 -36.94 17.58
C THR A 88 -0.02 -36.10 18.44
N PRO A 89 -0.49 -35.03 19.12
CA PRO A 89 0.33 -34.27 20.04
C PRO A 89 1.00 -35.19 21.08
N PRO A 90 2.24 -34.88 21.51
CA PRO A 90 2.93 -35.66 22.53
C PRO A 90 2.15 -35.62 23.86
N ASP A 91 2.23 -36.68 24.66
CA ASP A 91 1.53 -36.77 25.96
C ASP A 91 1.83 -35.57 26.89
N ALA A 92 3.06 -35.03 26.80
CA ALA A 92 3.48 -33.83 27.51
C ALA A 92 2.62 -32.59 27.19
N ALA A 93 2.07 -32.49 25.98
CA ALA A 93 1.16 -31.42 25.58
C ALA A 93 -0.17 -31.46 26.34
N TYR A 94 -0.71 -32.66 26.57
CA TYR A 94 -1.96 -32.83 27.31
C TYR A 94 -1.80 -32.49 28.79
N ALA A 95 -0.67 -32.87 29.38
CA ALA A 95 -0.33 -32.49 30.75
C ALA A 95 -0.11 -30.98 30.90
N ALA A 96 0.56 -30.35 29.93
CA ALA A 96 0.78 -28.90 29.90
C ALA A 96 -0.54 -28.13 29.77
N LEU A 97 -1.47 -28.60 28.93
CA LEU A 97 -2.80 -28.02 28.79
C LEU A 97 -3.62 -28.08 30.09
N ALA A 98 -3.61 -29.23 30.76
CA ALA A 98 -4.29 -29.38 32.05
C ALA A 98 -3.72 -28.42 33.11
N ALA A 99 -2.39 -28.25 33.13
CA ALA A 99 -1.71 -27.33 34.05
C ALA A 99 -2.05 -25.86 33.77
N ASP A 100 -2.02 -25.44 32.50
CA ASP A 100 -2.39 -24.08 32.09
C ASP A 100 -3.86 -23.77 32.41
N LEU A 101 -4.78 -24.69 32.12
CA LEU A 101 -6.21 -24.53 32.42
C LEU A 101 -6.48 -24.48 33.93
N ALA A 102 -5.84 -25.34 34.72
CA ALA A 102 -5.98 -25.32 36.17
C ALA A 102 -5.52 -23.98 36.77
N LYS A 103 -4.45 -23.40 36.23
CA LYS A 103 -3.96 -22.08 36.65
C LYS A 103 -4.92 -20.96 36.25
N ALA A 104 -5.46 -21.00 35.03
CA ALA A 104 -6.40 -20.00 34.52
C ALA A 104 -7.77 -19.99 35.26
N GLN A 105 -8.14 -21.07 35.96
CA GLN A 105 -9.36 -21.11 36.78
C GLN A 105 -9.19 -20.54 38.20
N VAL A 106 -7.94 -20.31 38.63
CA VAL A 106 -7.62 -19.87 40.00
C VAL A 106 -7.43 -18.34 40.07
N GLU A 107 -7.18 -17.69 38.93
CA GLU A 107 -7.18 -16.22 38.76
C GLU A 107 -8.59 -15.70 38.43
#